data_AF-V6JNB5-F1
#
_entry.id   AF-V6JNB5-F1
#
_cell.length_a   1.000
_cell.length_b   1.000
_cell.length_c   1.000
_cell.angle_alpha   90.00
_cell.angle_beta   90.00
_cell.angle_gamma   90.00
#
_symmetry.space_group_name_H-M   'P 1'
#
loop_
_entity.id
_entity.type
_entity.pdbx_description
1 polymer ?
#
loop_
_entity_poly.entity_id
_entity_poly.type
_entity_poly.pdbx_seq_one_letter_code
_entity_poly.pdbx_strand_id
1 'polypeptide(L)'
;MSVPAWAHGMGTVREDQLPAEAQRTLGLIDKGGPFPYAKDGVVFGNFEGRLPRHQRGYYHEYTVRTPGSRDRGARRIVTGQGGEIYYTGDHYNTFRAVLR
;
A
#
# COMPACT_ATOMS: atom_id res chain seq x y z
N MET A 1 -3.23 13.51 -16.69
CA MET A 1 -3.69 13.64 -15.29
C MET A 1 -2.56 14.24 -14.49
N SER A 2 -2.81 15.29 -13.72
CA SER A 2 -1.81 15.86 -12.81
C SER A 2 -1.58 14.87 -11.65
N VAL A 3 -0.32 14.71 -11.25
CA VAL A 3 0.02 13.91 -10.07
C VAL A 3 -0.58 14.59 -8.83
N PRO A 4 -1.33 13.87 -7.97
CA PRO A 4 -1.86 14.44 -6.74
C PRO A 4 -0.73 14.97 -5.84
N ALA A 5 -1.03 16.00 -5.04
CA ALA A 5 -0.02 16.62 -4.16
C ALA A 5 0.64 15.61 -3.20
N TRP A 6 -0.12 14.63 -2.70
CA TRP A 6 0.37 13.56 -1.81
C TRP A 6 1.33 12.56 -2.48
N ALA A 7 1.37 12.55 -3.81
CA ALA A 7 2.24 11.71 -4.63
C ALA A 7 3.43 12.49 -5.23
N HIS A 8 3.54 13.78 -4.94
CA HIS A 8 4.58 14.63 -5.50
C HIS A 8 5.98 14.14 -5.09
N GLY A 9 6.89 14.01 -6.06
CA GLY A 9 8.26 13.51 -5.83
C GLY A 9 8.38 12.00 -5.64
N MET A 10 7.27 11.24 -5.73
CA MET A 10 7.25 9.78 -5.70
C MET A 10 6.99 9.21 -7.10
N GLY A 11 7.51 8.01 -7.38
CA GLY A 11 7.09 7.27 -8.58
C GLY A 11 5.59 6.95 -8.53
N THR A 12 4.90 7.00 -9.67
CA THR A 12 3.48 6.64 -9.75
C THR A 12 3.27 5.32 -10.47
N VAL A 13 2.13 4.68 -10.23
CA VAL A 13 1.68 3.47 -10.92
C VAL A 13 0.17 3.49 -11.01
N ARG A 14 -0.39 3.09 -12.15
CA ARG A 14 -1.85 2.90 -12.23
C ARG A 14 -2.22 1.55 -11.61
N GLU A 15 -3.43 1.44 -11.05
CA GLU A 15 -3.90 0.16 -10.48
C GLU A 15 -3.81 -1.00 -11.49
N ASP A 16 -4.22 -0.77 -12.73
CA ASP A 16 -4.20 -1.76 -13.82
C ASP A 16 -2.78 -2.25 -14.20
N GLN A 17 -1.74 -1.53 -13.77
CA GLN A 17 -0.33 -1.87 -13.98
C GLN A 17 0.30 -2.56 -12.76
N LEU A 18 -0.42 -2.68 -11.65
CA LEU A 18 0.05 -3.43 -10.48
C LEU A 18 0.03 -4.94 -10.74
N PRO A 19 0.84 -5.73 -10.01
CA PRO A 19 0.67 -7.18 -9.98
C PRO A 19 -0.77 -7.58 -9.62
N ALA A 20 -1.27 -8.66 -10.20
CA ALA A 20 -2.65 -9.11 -9.97
C ALA A 20 -2.97 -9.35 -8.48
N GLU A 21 -1.97 -9.76 -7.68
CA GLU A 21 -2.09 -9.91 -6.23
C GLU A 21 -2.38 -8.57 -5.53
N ALA A 22 -1.74 -7.49 -5.98
CA ALA A 22 -1.95 -6.16 -5.40
C ALA A 22 -3.33 -5.60 -5.78
N GLN A 23 -3.77 -5.79 -7.02
CA GLN A 23 -5.13 -5.44 -7.44
C GLN A 23 -6.19 -6.18 -6.60
N ARG A 24 -5.98 -7.47 -6.33
CA ARG A 24 -6.84 -8.24 -5.43
C ARG A 24 -6.83 -7.70 -4.00
N THR A 25 -5.67 -7.35 -3.46
CA THR A 25 -5.59 -6.71 -2.13
C THR A 25 -6.36 -5.40 -2.09
N LEU A 26 -6.27 -4.56 -3.13
CA LEU A 26 -7.04 -3.32 -3.21
C LEU A 26 -8.56 -3.60 -3.21
N GLY A 27 -9.02 -4.58 -3.99
CA GLY A 27 -10.43 -4.99 -3.98
C GLY A 27 -10.92 -5.55 -2.64
N LEU A 28 -10.03 -6.10 -1.80
CA LEU A 28 -10.36 -6.47 -0.42
C LEU A 28 -10.44 -5.25 0.50
N ILE A 29 -9.52 -4.29 0.34
CA ILE A 29 -9.54 -3.02 1.08
C ILE A 29 -10.85 -2.27 0.80
N ASP A 30 -11.27 -2.19 -0.46
CA ASP A 30 -12.52 -1.53 -0.87
C ASP A 30 -13.76 -2.17 -0.21
N LYS A 31 -13.71 -3.47 0.08
CA LYS A 31 -14.78 -4.23 0.74
C LYS A 31 -14.69 -4.24 2.27
N GLY A 32 -13.61 -3.71 2.85
CA GLY A 32 -13.33 -3.81 4.28
C GLY A 32 -12.93 -5.22 4.76
N GLY A 33 -12.43 -6.07 3.86
CA GLY A 33 -12.05 -7.46 4.13
C GLY A 33 -13.08 -8.49 3.65
N PRO A 34 -13.05 -9.74 4.17
CA PRO A 34 -12.09 -10.24 5.18
C PRO A 34 -10.66 -10.28 4.64
N PHE A 35 -9.69 -9.99 5.52
CA PHE A 35 -8.28 -9.99 5.14
C PHE A 35 -7.61 -11.34 5.43
N PRO A 36 -6.73 -11.83 4.53
CA PRO A 36 -6.14 -13.16 4.66
C PRO A 36 -5.02 -13.25 5.70
N TYR A 37 -4.39 -12.14 6.09
CA TYR A 37 -3.31 -12.15 7.08
C TYR A 37 -3.69 -11.36 8.33
N ALA A 38 -3.32 -11.88 9.51
CA ALA A 38 -3.61 -11.25 10.81
C ALA A 38 -3.00 -9.85 11.01
N LYS A 39 -2.04 -9.46 10.16
CA LYS A 39 -1.40 -8.14 10.18
C LYS A 39 -1.99 -7.18 9.15
N ASP A 40 -2.96 -7.61 8.36
CA ASP A 40 -3.62 -6.72 7.40
C ASP A 40 -4.56 -5.77 8.14
N GLY A 41 -4.49 -4.49 7.81
CA GLY A 41 -5.26 -3.42 8.45
C GLY A 41 -4.66 -2.93 9.77
N VAL A 42 -3.44 -3.33 10.14
CA VAL A 42 -2.75 -2.74 11.30
C VAL A 42 -2.14 -1.39 10.94
N VAL A 43 -1.90 -0.55 11.94
CA VAL A 43 -1.27 0.76 11.77
C VAL A 43 0.14 0.63 11.22
N PHE A 44 0.41 1.32 10.12
CA PHE A 44 1.74 1.53 9.58
C PHE A 44 2.37 2.79 10.20
N GLY A 45 3.50 2.63 10.88
CA GLY A 45 4.11 3.71 11.67
C GLY A 45 4.84 4.79 10.86
N ASN A 46 5.20 4.51 9.60
CA ASN A 46 6.01 5.43 8.76
C ASN A 46 7.28 5.96 9.48
N PHE A 47 7.97 5.12 10.25
CA PHE A 47 9.12 5.54 11.08
C PHE A 47 10.30 6.08 10.26
N GLU A 48 10.52 5.52 9.06
CA GLU A 48 11.56 5.99 8.13
C GLU A 48 11.15 7.27 7.36
N GLY A 49 9.91 7.74 7.51
CA GLY A 49 9.43 8.96 6.87
C GLY A 49 9.39 8.89 5.34
N ARG A 50 9.19 7.70 4.76
CA ARG A 50 9.12 7.49 3.30
C ARG A 50 7.81 8.02 2.70
N LEU A 51 6.75 8.08 3.50
CA LEU A 51 5.47 8.69 3.16
C LEU A 51 5.36 10.08 3.82
N PRO A 52 4.47 10.96 3.34
CA PRO A 52 4.17 12.22 4.02
C PRO A 52 3.89 12.04 5.51
N ARG A 53 4.29 13.02 6.33
CA ARG A 53 4.16 12.93 7.78
C ARG A 53 2.71 13.25 8.19
N HIS A 54 2.07 12.30 8.85
CA HIS A 54 0.74 12.45 9.45
C HIS A 54 0.73 11.91 10.89
N GLN A 55 -0.37 12.14 11.60
CA GLN A 55 -0.58 11.61 12.95
C GLN A 55 -0.53 10.07 13.00
N ARG A 56 -0.17 9.51 14.16
CA ARG A 56 -0.15 8.05 14.35
C ARG A 56 -1.54 7.47 14.10
N GLY A 57 -1.60 6.36 13.37
CA GLY A 57 -2.87 5.73 12.98
C GLY A 57 -3.44 6.25 11.66
N TYR A 58 -2.78 7.22 11.00
CA TYR A 58 -3.20 7.67 9.67
C TYR A 58 -3.02 6.60 8.59
N TYR A 59 -1.91 5.86 8.64
CA TYR A 59 -1.59 4.84 7.66
C TYR A 59 -1.90 3.44 8.17
N HIS A 60 -2.40 2.58 7.29
CA HIS A 60 -2.63 1.15 7.53
C HIS A 60 -1.96 0.31 6.45
N GLU A 61 -1.45 -0.86 6.80
CA GLU A 61 -0.77 -1.75 5.87
C GLU A 61 -1.55 -3.03 5.56
N TYR A 62 -1.38 -3.52 4.34
CA TYR A 62 -2.01 -4.73 3.84
C TYR A 62 -1.01 -5.57 3.05
N THR A 63 -1.02 -6.86 3.29
CA THR A 63 -0.15 -7.82 2.64
C THR A 63 -0.56 -8.00 1.18
N VAL A 64 0.41 -7.88 0.28
CA VAL A 64 0.27 -8.36 -1.10
C VAL A 64 0.96 -9.70 -1.18
N ARG A 65 0.20 -10.76 -1.51
CA ARG A 65 0.76 -12.11 -1.60
C ARG A 65 1.88 -12.13 -2.66
N THR A 66 2.97 -12.83 -2.37
CA THR A 66 3.99 -13.16 -3.37
C THR A 66 3.76 -14.62 -3.80
N PRO A 67 3.45 -14.90 -5.09
CA PRO A 67 3.29 -16.28 -5.55
C PRO A 67 4.53 -17.13 -5.24
N GLY A 68 4.32 -18.33 -4.69
CA GLY A 68 5.41 -19.25 -4.32
C GLY A 68 6.13 -18.98 -3.00
N SER A 69 5.90 -17.82 -2.36
CA SER A 69 6.46 -17.54 -1.03
C SER A 69 5.72 -18.34 0.05
N ARG A 70 6.48 -18.86 1.03
CA ARG A 70 5.96 -19.60 2.20
C ARG A 70 5.56 -18.67 3.35
N ASP A 71 5.89 -17.40 3.21
CA ASP A 71 5.84 -16.31 4.14
C ASP A 71 5.06 -15.13 3.53
N ARG A 72 4.91 -14.01 4.26
CA ARG A 72 4.12 -12.85 3.80
C ARG A 72 4.76 -12.11 2.61
N GLY A 73 6.00 -12.44 2.25
CA GLY A 73 6.77 -11.72 1.25
C GLY A 73 7.04 -10.25 1.62
N ALA A 74 7.67 -9.52 0.69
CA ALA A 74 8.05 -8.11 0.86
C ALA A 74 6.99 -7.11 0.39
N ARG A 75 5.98 -7.56 -0.37
CA ARG A 75 5.05 -6.67 -1.06
C ARG A 75 3.92 -6.21 -0.16
N ARG A 76 3.58 -4.92 -0.18
CA ARG A 76 2.50 -4.35 0.64
C ARG A 76 1.75 -3.26 -0.11
N ILE A 77 0.50 -3.07 0.27
CA ILE A 77 -0.25 -1.83 0.06
C ILE A 77 -0.27 -1.07 1.39
N VAL A 78 -0.08 0.24 1.35
CA VAL A 78 -0.32 1.14 2.48
C VAL A 78 -1.38 2.14 2.08
N THR A 79 -2.41 2.33 2.91
CA THR A 79 -3.47 3.32 2.67
C THR A 79 -3.42 4.42 3.72
N GLY A 80 -3.66 5.66 3.30
CA GLY A 80 -3.91 6.79 4.18
C GLY A 80 -5.40 7.06 4.38
N GLN A 81 -5.75 7.72 5.48
CA GLN A 81 -7.16 8.11 5.76
C GLN A 81 -7.73 9.10 4.73
N GLY A 82 -6.88 9.84 4.01
CA GLY A 82 -7.27 10.77 2.95
C GLY A 82 -7.53 10.10 1.60
N GLY A 83 -7.48 8.77 1.53
CA GLY A 83 -7.66 8.00 0.30
C GLY A 83 -6.36 7.79 -0.49
N GLU A 84 -5.21 8.13 0.09
CA GLU A 84 -3.91 7.84 -0.53
C GLU A 84 -3.65 6.34 -0.54
N ILE A 85 -3.07 5.85 -1.63
CA ILE A 85 -2.72 4.44 -1.78
C ILE A 85 -1.28 4.36 -2.27
N TYR A 86 -0.47 3.58 -1.57
CA TYR A 86 0.93 3.36 -1.87
C TYR A 86 1.21 1.88 -2.02
N TYR A 87 2.02 1.52 -3.01
CA TYR A 87 2.54 0.18 -3.19
C TYR A 87 4.03 0.15 -2.90
N THR A 88 4.46 -0.85 -2.13
CA THR A 88 5.88 -1.20 -1.96
C THR A 88 6.09 -2.64 -2.43
N GLY A 89 7.14 -2.85 -3.22
CA GLY A 89 7.56 -4.18 -3.68
C GLY A 89 8.71 -4.76 -2.86
N ASP A 90 9.28 -3.97 -1.96
CA ASP A 90 10.61 -4.16 -1.38
C ASP A 90 10.62 -3.93 0.14
N HIS A 91 9.50 -4.23 0.80
CA HIS A 91 9.34 -4.15 2.26
C HIS A 91 9.61 -2.74 2.81
N TYR A 92 8.86 -1.76 2.28
CA TYR A 92 8.83 -0.35 2.69
C TYR A 92 10.09 0.47 2.35
N ASN A 93 11.07 -0.11 1.65
CA ASN A 93 12.27 0.62 1.22
C ASN A 93 11.94 1.70 0.19
N THR A 94 11.05 1.40 -0.75
CA THR A 94 10.53 2.36 -1.73
C THR A 94 9.03 2.26 -1.87
N PHE A 95 8.42 3.37 -2.29
CA PHE A 95 6.98 3.45 -2.53
C PHE A 95 6.70 4.01 -3.91
N ARG A 96 5.60 3.52 -4.48
CA ARG A 96 4.94 4.11 -5.64
C ARG A 96 3.52 4.51 -5.26
N ALA A 97 3.13 5.71 -5.62
CA ALA A 97 1.75 6.18 -5.48
C ALA A 97 0.86 5.45 -6.50
N VAL A 98 -0.19 4.80 -6.01
CA VAL A 98 -1.17 4.11 -6.84
C VAL A 98 -2.24 5.11 -7.26
N LEU A 99 -2.39 5.31 -8.55
CA LEU A 99 -3.40 6.18 -9.15
C LEU A 99 -4.60 5.32 -9.57
N ARG A 100 -5.76 5.66 -9.00
CA ARG A 100 -7.08 5.11 -9.32
C ARG A 100 -7.95 6.20 -9.92
#